data_AF-A0A354J5K8-F1
#
_entry.id   AF-A0A354J5K8-F1
#
_cell.length_a   1.000
_cell.length_b   1.000
_cell.length_c   1.000
_cell.angle_alpha   90.00
_cell.angle_beta   90.00
_cell.angle_gamma   90.00
#
_symmetry.space_group_name_H-M   'P 1'
#
loop_
_entity.id
_entity.type
_entity.pdbx_description
1 polymer ?
#
loop_
_entity_poly.entity_id
_entity_poly.type
_entity_poly.pdbx_seq_one_letter_code
_entity_poly.pdbx_strand_id
1 'polypeptide(L)'
;MSKFIDNVNEYLAVKKIKRTYISLKSGIEANKLSRILNEVQEATTSDMEKIAYALGEKIEFFIGDNISISNNKSVESLNVAFYAGEPKAEQQEFALKLIDFLENLDAVLGVEKRLSTTNLSMRSD
;
A
#
# COMPACT_ATOMS: atom_id res chain seq x y z
N MET A 1 10.26 17.74 -10.54
CA MET A 1 9.17 16.77 -10.72
C MET A 1 9.51 15.72 -11.76
N SER A 2 9.95 14.57 -11.28
CA SER A 2 10.00 13.35 -12.07
C SER A 2 8.58 12.81 -12.16
N LYS A 3 8.05 12.69 -13.38
CA LYS A 3 6.68 12.21 -13.65
C LYS A 3 6.37 10.87 -12.96
N PHE A 4 7.36 10.00 -12.88
CA PHE A 4 7.27 8.73 -12.17
C PHE A 4 6.94 8.93 -10.69
N ILE A 5 7.62 9.87 -10.02
CA ILE A 5 7.45 10.13 -8.59
C ILE A 5 6.09 10.78 -8.31
N ASP A 6 5.64 11.69 -9.17
CA ASP A 6 4.30 12.28 -9.08
C ASP A 6 3.21 11.21 -9.16
N ASN A 7 3.29 10.36 -10.19
CA ASN A 7 2.34 9.27 -10.42
C ASN A 7 2.37 8.23 -9.28
N VAL A 8 3.54 7.93 -8.72
CA VAL A 8 3.66 7.06 -7.54
C VAL A 8 2.99 7.71 -6.34
N ASN A 9 3.26 8.98 -6.04
CA ASN A 9 2.67 9.67 -4.90
C ASN A 9 1.14 9.77 -5.02
N GLU A 10 0.62 10.03 -6.23
CA GLU A 10 -0.82 10.01 -6.50
C GLU A 10 -1.44 8.63 -6.26
N TYR A 11 -0.80 7.57 -6.79
CA TYR A 11 -1.25 6.19 -6.58
C TYR A 11 -1.32 5.82 -5.10
N LEU A 12 -0.30 6.18 -4.33
CA LEU A 12 -0.27 5.96 -2.88
C LEU A 12 -1.40 6.70 -2.17
N ALA A 13 -1.69 7.94 -2.57
CA ALA A 13 -2.76 8.74 -1.98
C ALA A 13 -4.15 8.14 -2.28
N VAL A 14 -4.42 7.81 -3.54
CA VAL A 14 -5.71 7.26 -3.99
C VAL A 14 -5.98 5.89 -3.37
N LYS A 15 -4.97 5.01 -3.33
CA LYS A 15 -5.06 3.66 -2.75
C LYS A 15 -4.85 3.62 -1.23
N LYS A 16 -4.53 4.76 -0.59
CA LYS A 16 -4.20 4.89 0.83
C LYS A 16 -3.07 3.96 1.31
N ILE A 17 -2.07 3.74 0.47
CA ILE A 17 -0.92 2.89 0.79
C ILE A 17 0.11 3.70 1.59
N LYS A 18 0.57 3.16 2.72
CA LYS A 18 1.63 3.80 3.54
C LYS A 18 2.99 3.64 2.86
N ARG A 19 3.83 4.68 2.88
CA ARG A 19 5.22 4.63 2.33
C ARG A 19 6.07 3.50 2.94
N THR A 20 5.83 3.15 4.20
CA THR A 20 6.50 2.04 4.89
C THR A 20 6.27 0.68 4.22
N TYR A 21 5.13 0.47 3.59
CA TYR A 21 4.83 -0.74 2.81
C TYR A 21 5.81 -0.91 1.65
N ILE A 22 6.08 0.16 0.90
CA ILE A 22 6.99 0.13 -0.24
C ILE A 22 8.39 -0.23 0.24
N SER A 23 8.88 0.39 1.31
CA SER A 23 10.21 0.08 1.88
C SER A 23 10.33 -1.41 2.24
N LEU A 24 9.32 -1.95 2.93
CA LEU A 24 9.28 -3.36 3.32
C LEU A 24 9.26 -4.30 2.10
N LYS A 25 8.42 -4.00 1.10
CA LYS A 25 8.19 -4.89 -0.05
C LYS A 25 9.29 -4.81 -1.10
N SER A 26 9.88 -3.63 -1.30
CA SER A 26 10.94 -3.36 -2.28
C SER A 26 12.35 -3.67 -1.75
N GLY A 27 12.52 -3.75 -0.43
CA GLY A 27 13.83 -3.81 0.23
C GLY A 27 14.62 -2.49 0.17
N ILE A 28 14.02 -1.39 -0.30
CA ILE A 28 14.63 -0.06 -0.27
C ILE A 28 14.57 0.46 1.17
N GLU A 29 15.71 0.91 1.69
CA GLU A 29 15.78 1.52 3.03
C GLU A 29 14.83 2.72 3.14
N ALA A 30 14.08 2.83 4.25
CA ALA A 30 13.05 3.84 4.42
C ALA A 30 13.55 5.28 4.23
N ASN A 31 14.78 5.57 4.67
CA ASN A 31 15.41 6.88 4.50
C ASN A 31 15.68 7.18 3.02
N LYS A 32 16.22 6.21 2.27
CA LYS A 32 16.46 6.33 0.84
C LYS A 32 15.13 6.52 0.09
N LEU A 33 14.13 5.70 0.38
CA LEU A 33 12.80 5.82 -0.22
C LEU A 33 12.17 7.19 0.05
N SER A 34 12.25 7.69 1.29
CA SER A 34 11.72 9.00 1.65
C SER A 34 12.38 10.12 0.83
N ARG A 35 13.71 10.08 0.69
CA ARG A 35 14.44 11.06 -0.14
C ARG A 35 14.03 10.99 -1.62
N ILE A 36 13.84 9.79 -2.15
CA ILE A 36 13.36 9.58 -3.53
C ILE A 36 11.95 10.15 -3.72
N LEU A 37 11.00 9.78 -2.85
CA LEU A 37 9.59 10.20 -2.98
C LEU A 37 9.36 11.69 -2.71
N ASN A 38 10.32 12.37 -2.06
CA ASN A 38 10.32 13.81 -1.84
C ASN A 38 11.24 14.55 -2.84
N GLU A 39 11.75 13.87 -3.87
CA GLU A 39 12.63 14.42 -4.91
C GLU A 39 13.94 15.03 -4.38
N VAL A 40 14.36 14.67 -3.17
CA VAL A 40 15.67 15.05 -2.61
C VAL A 40 16.80 14.25 -3.27
N GLN A 41 16.49 13.05 -3.74
CA GLN A 41 17.42 12.16 -4.42
C GLN A 41 16.77 11.62 -5.69
N GLU A 42 17.50 11.68 -6.81
CA GLU A 42 17.06 11.09 -8.07
C GLU A 42 16.92 9.56 -7.94
N ALA A 43 15.81 9.04 -8.49
CA ALA A 43 15.56 7.61 -8.53
C ALA A 43 16.39 6.97 -9.65
N THR A 44 17.14 5.93 -9.33
CA THR A 44 17.75 5.09 -10.37
C THR A 44 16.70 4.21 -11.04
N THR A 45 16.98 3.68 -12.23
CA THR A 45 16.08 2.71 -12.90
C THR A 45 15.77 1.52 -12.00
N SER A 46 16.76 1.00 -11.27
CA SER A 46 16.55 -0.10 -10.31
C SER A 46 15.64 0.30 -9.13
N ASP A 47 15.74 1.55 -8.66
CA ASP A 47 14.83 2.05 -7.63
C ASP A 47 13.40 2.14 -8.18
N MET A 48 13.22 2.62 -9.41
CA MET A 48 11.91 2.67 -10.09
C MET A 48 11.32 1.27 -10.28
N GLU A 49 12.11 0.30 -10.74
CA GLU A 49 11.71 -1.12 -10.86
C GLU A 49 11.21 -1.68 -9.54
N LYS A 50 11.98 -1.47 -8.47
CA LYS A 50 11.68 -1.98 -7.13
C LYS A 50 10.43 -1.32 -6.54
N ILE A 51 10.24 -0.01 -6.76
CA ILE A 51 9.04 0.71 -6.32
C ILE A 51 7.81 0.22 -7.09
N ALA A 52 7.89 0.12 -8.42
CA ALA A 52 6.78 -0.35 -9.24
C ALA A 52 6.39 -1.79 -8.89
N TYR A 53 7.38 -2.69 -8.76
CA TYR A 53 7.19 -4.06 -8.31
C TYR A 53 6.51 -4.13 -6.94
N ALA A 54 6.93 -3.30 -5.98
CA ALA A 54 6.33 -3.25 -4.66
C ALA A 54 4.86 -2.81 -4.70
N LEU A 55 4.47 -1.99 -5.67
CA LEU A 55 3.09 -1.54 -5.89
C LEU A 55 2.27 -2.49 -6.76
N GLY A 56 2.89 -3.56 -7.29
CA GLY A 56 2.22 -4.55 -8.14
C GLY A 56 1.97 -4.08 -9.57
N GLU A 57 2.65 -3.02 -10.00
CA GLU A 57 2.51 -2.43 -11.34
C GLU A 57 3.85 -2.47 -12.08
N LYS A 58 3.83 -2.19 -13.38
CA LYS A 58 5.07 -2.02 -14.17
C LYS A 58 5.55 -0.57 -14.12
N ILE A 59 6.82 -0.32 -14.45
CA ILE A 59 7.35 1.04 -14.47
C ILE A 59 6.60 1.91 -15.49
N GLU A 60 6.25 1.35 -16.65
CA GLU A 60 5.56 2.06 -17.74
C GLU A 60 4.22 2.63 -17.28
N PHE A 61 3.56 1.98 -16.32
CA PHE A 61 2.34 2.51 -15.71
C PHE A 61 2.59 3.88 -15.07
N PHE A 62 3.68 4.03 -14.31
CA PHE A 62 4.01 5.28 -13.63
C PHE A 62 4.74 6.30 -14.51
N ILE A 63 5.28 5.91 -15.67
CA ILE A 63 5.85 6.85 -16.64
C ILE A 63 4.78 7.44 -17.57
N GLY A 64 3.64 6.75 -17.72
CA GLY A 64 2.55 7.16 -18.61
C GLY A 64 2.01 8.56 -18.35
N ASP A 65 1.44 9.17 -19.39
CA ASP A 65 0.92 10.54 -19.34
C ASP A 65 -0.30 10.71 -18.44
N ASN A 66 -1.07 9.65 -18.25
CA ASN A 66 -2.24 9.63 -17.40
C ASN A 66 -2.37 8.24 -16.78
N ILE A 67 -2.38 8.18 -15.45
CA ILE A 67 -2.54 6.93 -14.71
C ILE A 67 -4.02 6.69 -14.42
N SER A 68 -4.54 5.57 -14.92
CA SER A 68 -5.92 5.16 -14.59
C SER A 68 -5.92 4.42 -13.25
N ILE A 69 -6.05 5.17 -12.15
CA ILE A 69 -6.11 4.60 -10.80
C ILE A 69 -7.56 4.26 -10.46
N SER A 70 -7.95 3.00 -10.68
CA SER A 70 -9.26 2.51 -10.25
C SER A 70 -9.26 2.26 -8.72
N ASN A 71 -10.26 2.74 -7.99
CA ASN A 71 -10.46 2.41 -6.56
C ASN A 71 -11.36 1.20 -6.34
N ASN A 72 -11.80 0.58 -7.41
CA ASN A 72 -12.70 -0.55 -7.46
C ASN A 72 -11.94 -1.84 -7.16
N LYS A 73 -11.48 -1.98 -5.91
CA LYS A 73 -11.70 -3.25 -5.22
C LYS A 73 -13.14 -3.24 -4.71
N SER A 74 -14.11 -3.25 -5.63
CA SER A 74 -15.40 -3.83 -5.27
C SER A 74 -15.10 -5.26 -4.86
N VAL A 75 -15.80 -5.72 -3.83
CA VAL A 75 -15.77 -7.09 -3.31
C VAL A 75 -15.98 -8.13 -4.42
N GLU A 76 -16.44 -7.73 -5.61
CA GLU A 76 -16.49 -8.55 -6.83
C GLU A 76 -15.13 -9.13 -7.26
N SER A 77 -14.01 -8.45 -7.00
CA SER A 77 -12.68 -8.98 -7.31
C SER A 77 -12.23 -10.11 -6.37
N LEU A 78 -12.83 -10.23 -5.18
CA LEU A 78 -12.74 -11.47 -4.39
C LEU A 78 -13.50 -12.59 -5.09
N ASN A 79 -14.69 -12.33 -5.65
CA ASN A 79 -15.41 -13.32 -6.46
C ASN A 79 -14.59 -13.77 -7.68
N VAL A 80 -13.87 -12.87 -8.36
CA VAL A 80 -12.98 -13.22 -9.50
C VAL A 80 -11.89 -14.23 -9.13
N ALA A 81 -11.33 -14.18 -7.91
CA ALA A 81 -10.37 -15.18 -7.43
C ALA A 81 -10.98 -16.57 -7.15
N PHE A 82 -12.32 -16.66 -7.05
CA PHE A 82 -13.05 -17.93 -6.91
C PHE A 82 -13.48 -18.54 -8.25
N TYR A 83 -13.26 -17.89 -9.40
CA TYR A 83 -13.72 -18.41 -10.71
C TYR A 83 -12.74 -19.39 -11.39
N ALA A 84 -11.75 -19.95 -10.69
CA ALA A 84 -10.91 -21.04 -11.21
C ALA A 84 -11.57 -22.44 -11.06
N GLY A 85 -12.80 -22.49 -10.52
CA GLY A 85 -13.59 -23.69 -10.24
C GLY A 85 -14.41 -23.50 -8.96
N GLU A 86 -15.46 -24.30 -8.74
CA GLU A 86 -16.23 -24.23 -7.50
C GLU A 86 -15.30 -24.47 -6.29
N PRO A 87 -15.13 -23.48 -5.40
CA PRO A 87 -14.26 -23.63 -4.25
C PRO A 87 -14.82 -24.72 -3.34
N LYS A 88 -13.94 -25.61 -2.86
CA LYS A 88 -14.30 -26.55 -1.80
C LYS A 88 -14.69 -25.77 -0.54
N ALA A 89 -15.54 -26.34 0.31
CA ALA A 89 -16.01 -25.70 1.53
C ALA A 89 -14.87 -25.13 2.40
N GLU A 90 -13.75 -25.85 2.49
CA GLU A 90 -12.54 -25.42 3.21
C GLU A 90 -11.88 -24.16 2.62
N GLN A 91 -11.90 -24.01 1.29
CA GLN A 91 -11.34 -22.84 0.60
C GLN A 91 -12.23 -21.61 0.80
N GLN A 92 -13.55 -21.81 0.82
CA GLN A 92 -14.51 -20.77 1.12
C GLN A 92 -14.39 -20.32 2.59
N GLU A 93 -14.24 -21.26 3.53
CA GLU A 93 -14.03 -20.95 4.95
C GLU A 93 -12.73 -20.16 5.15
N PHE A 94 -11.64 -20.59 4.49
CA PHE A 94 -10.36 -19.90 4.56
C PHE A 94 -10.44 -18.47 3.99
N ALA A 95 -11.14 -18.29 2.89
CA ALA A 95 -11.37 -16.98 2.31
C ALA A 95 -12.16 -16.03 3.22
N LEU A 96 -13.21 -16.53 3.86
CA LEU A 96 -13.99 -15.76 4.82
C LEU A 96 -13.13 -15.33 6.02
N LYS A 97 -12.23 -16.21 6.51
CA LYS A 97 -11.26 -15.88 7.55
C LYS A 97 -10.26 -14.79 7.10
N LEU A 98 -9.84 -14.79 5.84
CA LEU A 98 -8.98 -13.74 5.30
C LEU A 98 -9.71 -12.39 5.20
N ILE A 99 -10.99 -12.40 4.82
CA ILE A 99 -11.82 -11.18 4.79
C ILE A 99 -12.00 -10.64 6.21
N ASP A 100 -12.38 -11.50 7.16
CA ASP A 100 -12.55 -11.13 8.57
C ASP A 100 -11.24 -10.58 9.18
N PHE A 101 -10.10 -11.17 8.83
CA PHE A 101 -8.78 -10.65 9.22
C PHE A 101 -8.49 -9.27 8.62
N LEU A 102 -8.83 -9.04 7.35
CA LEU A 102 -8.64 -7.75 6.69
C LEU A 102 -9.56 -6.65 7.27
N GLU A 103 -10.79 -6.99 7.61
CA GLU A 103 -11.76 -6.08 8.24
C GLU A 103 -11.34 -5.70 9.67
N ASN A 104 -10.74 -6.64 10.39
CA ASN A 104 -10.28 -6.46 11.77
C ASN A 104 -8.77 -6.17 11.88
N LEU A 105 -8.11 -5.86 10.77
CA LEU A 105 -6.66 -5.69 10.69
C LEU A 105 -6.16 -4.56 11.59
N ASP A 106 -6.93 -3.46 11.71
CA ASP A 106 -6.61 -2.34 12.61
C ASP A 106 -6.76 -2.71 14.10
N ALA A 107 -7.61 -3.67 14.44
CA ALA A 107 -7.79 -4.19 15.80
C ALA A 107 -6.65 -5.16 16.16
N VAL A 108 -6.21 -5.99 15.22
CA VAL A 108 -5.12 -6.96 15.42
C VAL A 108 -3.75 -6.29 15.39
N LEU A 109 -3.52 -5.35 14.47
CA LEU A 109 -2.24 -4.64 14.33
C LEU A 109 -2.06 -3.50 15.34
N GLY A 110 -3.00 -3.32 16.26
CA GLY A 110 -2.82 -2.41 17.38
C GLY A 110 -2.83 -0.96 16.94
N VAL A 111 -3.93 -0.29 17.29
CA VAL A 111 -3.99 1.15 17.50
C VAL A 111 -2.91 1.56 18.54
N GLU A 112 -1.65 1.68 18.12
CA GLU A 112 -0.61 2.47 18.81
C GLU A 112 -0.91 3.99 18.73
N LYS A 113 -2.10 4.37 18.28
CA LYS A 113 -2.59 5.75 18.38
C LYS A 113 -3.12 6.12 19.78
N ARG A 114 -3.11 5.20 20.76
CA ARG A 114 -3.60 5.46 22.13
C ARG A 114 -2.55 5.80 23.19
N LEU A 115 -1.24 5.74 22.90
CA LEU A 115 -0.21 6.03 23.92
C LEU A 115 0.47 7.40 23.79
N SER A 116 0.41 8.07 22.63
CA SER A 116 1.10 9.35 22.44
C SER A 116 0.25 10.61 22.70
N THR A 117 -1.08 10.50 22.76
CA THR A 117 -1.97 11.66 22.94
C THR A 117 -2.62 11.76 24.31
N THR A 118 -2.52 10.75 25.17
CA THR A 118 -3.06 10.83 26.54
C THR A 118 -2.09 11.48 27.54
N ASN A 119 -0.78 11.51 27.25
CA ASN A 119 0.25 12.04 28.16
C ASN A 119 0.57 13.55 27.99
N LEU A 120 -0.13 14.28 27.11
CA LEU A 120 0.02 15.75 26.97
C LEU A 120 -1.15 16.57 27.54
N SER A 121 -2.11 15.93 28.21
CA SER A 121 -3.24 16.61 28.87
C SER A 121 -3.13 16.68 30.40
N MET A 122 -1.99 16.28 31.00
CA MET A 122 -1.83 16.25 32.47
C MET A 122 -0.52 16.88 33.00
N ARG A 123 0.04 17.85 32.28
CA ARG A 123 1.15 18.74 32.71
C ARG A 123 1.03 19.99 31.82
N SER A 124 0.63 21.18 32.25
CA SER A 124 0.73 21.86 33.55
C SER A 124 -0.31 22.99 33.52
N ASP A 125 -1.28 23.02 34.44
CA ASP A 125 -1.29 23.95 35.58
C ASP A 125 0.08 24.40 36.14
#